data_AF-A0A1U7JG31-F1
#
_entry.id   AF-A0A1U7JG31-F1
#
_cell.length_a   1.000
_cell.length_b   1.000
_cell.length_c   1.000
_cell.angle_alpha   90.00
_cell.angle_beta   90.00
_cell.angle_gamma   90.00
#
_symmetry.space_group_name_H-M   'P 1'
#
loop_
_entity.id
_entity.type
_entity.pdbx_description
1 polymer ?
#
loop_
_entity_poly.entity_id
_entity_poly.type
_entity_poly.pdbx_seq_one_letter_code
_entity_poly.pdbx_strand_id
1 'polypeptide(L)'
;MKLFDARLRRQSEDHYEVVRRYELWRTVIEFFAAALFVVGSVFFFYDALIYAGTWLFLLGSILFGVRPTIRLLLELRLARLPVPREFRPYGAEDETPGQ
;
A
#
# COMPACT_ATOMS: atom_id res chain seq x y z
N MET A 1 -10.24 16.94 -7.07
CA MET A 1 -10.04 15.80 -6.15
C MET A 1 -8.55 15.62 -5.95
N LYS A 2 -8.03 15.86 -4.73
CA LYS A 2 -6.60 15.69 -4.44
C LYS A 2 -6.36 14.29 -3.91
N LEU A 3 -6.13 13.35 -4.82
CA LEU A 3 -5.48 12.09 -4.45
C LEU A 3 -4.09 12.43 -3.88
N PHE A 4 -3.63 11.68 -2.86
CA PHE A 4 -2.31 11.79 -2.23
C PHE A 4 -2.07 13.01 -1.29
N ASP A 5 -3.10 13.62 -0.71
CA ASP A 5 -2.89 14.74 0.23
C ASP A 5 -2.35 14.24 1.59
N ALA A 6 -1.08 14.53 1.86
CA ALA A 6 -0.34 14.04 3.03
C ALA A 6 -0.85 14.61 4.38
N ARG A 7 -1.67 15.68 4.35
CA ARG A 7 -2.17 16.38 5.55
C ARG A 7 -3.22 15.59 6.35
N LEU A 8 -3.97 14.72 5.69
CA LEU A 8 -5.01 13.90 6.35
C LEU A 8 -4.45 12.78 7.24
N ARG A 9 -3.17 12.42 7.08
CA ARG A 9 -2.55 11.27 7.80
C ARG A 9 -2.16 11.54 9.26
N ARG A 10 -2.27 12.78 9.75
CA ARG A 10 -1.75 13.18 11.08
C ARG A 10 -2.81 13.57 12.12
N GLN A 11 -4.10 13.43 11.84
CA GLN A 11 -5.14 14.09 12.65
C GLN A 11 -5.77 13.29 13.81
N SER A 12 -5.43 12.02 14.05
CA SER A 12 -6.02 11.25 15.16
C SER A 12 -5.04 10.25 15.79
N GLU A 13 -4.85 10.30 17.11
CA GLU A 13 -3.90 9.46 17.87
C GLU A 13 -4.21 7.96 17.76
N ASP A 14 -5.48 7.57 17.70
CA ASP A 14 -5.89 6.16 17.58
C ASP A 14 -5.57 5.53 16.20
N HIS A 15 -5.39 6.36 15.15
CA HIS A 15 -5.01 5.88 13.82
C HIS A 15 -3.52 5.55 13.70
N TYR A 16 -2.69 6.06 14.61
CA TYR A 16 -1.24 5.96 14.50
C TYR A 16 -0.75 4.52 14.72
N GLU A 17 -1.35 3.80 15.66
CA GLU A 17 -0.89 2.47 16.04
C GLU A 17 -1.25 1.40 15.01
N VAL A 18 -2.44 1.52 14.41
CA VAL A 18 -2.88 0.65 13.31
C VAL A 18 -2.02 0.88 12.08
N VAL A 19 -1.81 2.14 11.67
CA VAL A 19 -0.96 2.47 10.53
C VAL A 19 0.47 1.95 10.76
N ARG A 20 1.06 2.19 11.93
CA ARG A 20 2.42 1.72 12.26
C ARG A 20 2.56 0.20 12.12
N ARG A 21 1.56 -0.57 12.57
CA ARG A 21 1.58 -2.04 12.45
C ARG A 21 1.45 -2.49 10.99
N TYR A 22 0.59 -1.86 10.19
CA TYR A 22 0.51 -2.13 8.75
C TYR A 22 1.79 -1.77 8.01
N GLU A 23 2.47 -0.68 8.37
CA GLU A 23 3.76 -0.32 7.78
C GLU A 23 4.86 -1.32 8.14
N LEU A 24 4.90 -1.80 9.40
CA LEU A 24 5.83 -2.84 9.82
C LEU A 24 5.61 -4.14 9.04
N TRP A 25 4.36 -4.62 8.94
CA TRP A 25 4.04 -5.83 8.18
C TRP A 25 4.39 -5.69 6.70
N ARG A 26 4.13 -4.51 6.11
CA ARG A 26 4.53 -4.21 4.73
C ARG A 26 6.05 -4.30 4.57
N THR A 27 6.83 -3.68 5.45
CA THR A 27 8.30 -3.75 5.41
C THR A 27 8.81 -5.18 5.57
N VAL A 28 8.20 -5.98 6.46
CA VAL A 28 8.54 -7.39 6.64
C VAL A 28 8.30 -8.18 5.34
N ILE A 29 7.13 -8.01 4.70
CA ILE A 29 6.81 -8.67 3.42
C ILE A 29 7.79 -8.27 2.32
N GLU A 30 8.15 -6.99 2.23
CA GLU A 30 9.14 -6.49 1.26
C GLU A 30 10.51 -7.12 1.47
N PHE A 31 10.94 -7.27 2.73
CA PHE A 31 12.20 -7.90 3.07
C PHE A 31 12.20 -9.40 2.69
N PHE A 32 11.11 -10.11 2.97
CA PHE A 32 10.95 -11.50 2.54
C PHE A 32 10.94 -11.65 1.01
N ALA A 33 10.25 -10.75 0.30
CA ALA A 33 10.27 -10.74 -1.16
C ALA A 33 11.69 -10.58 -1.71
N ALA A 34 12.44 -9.60 -1.17
CA ALA A 34 13.83 -9.36 -1.56
C ALA A 34 14.72 -10.58 -1.25
N ALA A 35 14.58 -11.19 -0.07
CA ALA A 35 15.34 -12.38 0.31
C ALA A 35 15.06 -13.56 -0.64
N LEU A 36 13.79 -13.82 -0.97
CA LEU A 36 13.42 -14.88 -1.92
C LEU A 36 14.02 -14.63 -3.30
N PHE A 37 14.02 -13.39 -3.79
CA PHE A 37 14.65 -13.06 -5.07
C PHE A 37 16.16 -13.27 -5.05
N VAL A 38 16.84 -12.85 -3.99
CA VAL A 38 18.29 -13.03 -3.87
C VAL A 38 18.64 -14.53 -3.83
N VAL A 39 17.96 -15.31 -2.97
CA VAL A 39 18.21 -16.76 -2.87
C VAL A 39 17.84 -17.48 -4.17
N GLY A 40 16.70 -17.15 -4.77
CA GLY A 40 16.32 -17.68 -6.08
C GLY A 40 17.34 -17.34 -7.18
N SER A 41 17.94 -16.14 -7.13
CA SER A 41 18.98 -15.73 -8.08
C SER A 41 20.23 -16.57 -7.93
N VAL A 42 20.62 -16.87 -6.69
CA VAL A 42 21.75 -17.77 -6.40
C VAL A 42 21.46 -19.18 -6.92
N PHE A 43 20.22 -19.65 -6.85
CA PHE A 43 19.86 -20.99 -7.34
C PHE A 43 20.00 -21.13 -8.85
N PHE A 44 19.78 -20.05 -9.62
CA PHE A 44 19.96 -20.07 -11.08
C PHE A 44 21.41 -20.26 -11.55
N PHE A 45 22.40 -20.24 -10.66
CA PHE A 45 23.78 -20.60 -11.00
C PHE A 45 24.03 -22.11 -11.03
N TYR A 46 23.07 -22.93 -10.62
CA TYR A 46 23.22 -24.38 -10.54
C TYR A 46 22.05 -25.08 -11.26
N ASP A 47 22.34 -25.86 -12.30
CA ASP A 47 21.31 -26.56 -13.09
C ASP A 47 20.35 -27.41 -12.23
N ALA A 48 20.88 -28.08 -11.21
CA ALA A 48 20.09 -28.90 -10.29
C ALA A 48 19.11 -28.11 -9.41
N LEU A 49 19.31 -26.80 -9.24
CA LEU A 49 18.49 -25.95 -8.38
C LEU A 49 17.54 -25.03 -9.16
N ILE A 50 17.61 -25.01 -10.49
CA ILE A 50 16.78 -24.11 -11.32
C ILE A 50 15.30 -24.25 -10.99
N TYR A 51 14.77 -25.48 -10.87
CA TYR A 51 13.36 -25.70 -10.54
C TYR A 51 12.96 -25.05 -9.21
N ALA A 52 13.79 -25.19 -8.17
CA ALA A 52 13.56 -24.54 -6.89
C ALA A 52 13.71 -23.02 -6.98
N GLY A 53 14.70 -22.53 -7.73
CA GLY A 53 14.95 -21.11 -7.99
C GLY A 53 13.76 -20.42 -8.66
N THR A 54 13.13 -21.08 -9.64
CA THR A 54 11.91 -20.60 -10.30
C THR A 54 10.77 -20.39 -9.32
N TRP A 55 10.54 -21.33 -8.39
CA TRP A 55 9.49 -21.19 -7.37
C TRP A 55 9.80 -20.09 -6.35
N LEU A 56 11.06 -19.95 -5.94
CA LEU A 56 11.47 -18.84 -5.06
C LEU A 56 11.22 -17.48 -5.72
N PHE A 57 11.54 -17.37 -7.01
CA PHE A 57 11.26 -16.16 -7.79
C PHE A 57 9.76 -15.89 -7.95
N LEU A 58 8.95 -16.92 -8.19
CA LEU A 58 7.50 -16.77 -8.29
C LEU A 58 6.91 -16.27 -6.96
N LEU A 59 7.30 -16.90 -5.84
CA LEU A 59 6.86 -16.49 -4.50
C LEU A 59 7.33 -15.07 -4.16
N GLY A 60 8.59 -14.74 -4.46
CA GLY A 60 9.13 -13.38 -4.32
C GLY A 60 8.32 -12.35 -5.11
N SER A 61 7.93 -12.69 -6.34
CA SER A 61 7.12 -11.84 -7.23
C SER A 61 5.72 -11.60 -6.68
N ILE A 62 5.08 -12.64 -6.16
CA ILE A 62 3.76 -12.53 -5.52
C ILE A 62 3.85 -11.61 -4.30
N LEU A 63 4.83 -11.80 -3.42
CA LEU A 63 5.03 -10.95 -2.25
C LEU A 63 5.36 -9.50 -2.62
N PHE A 64 6.20 -9.28 -3.62
CA PHE A 64 6.54 -7.95 -4.12
C PHE A 64 5.31 -7.18 -4.63
N GLY A 65 4.38 -7.89 -5.28
CA GLY A 65 3.11 -7.33 -5.76
C GLY A 65 2.18 -6.83 -4.64
N VAL A 66 2.31 -7.31 -3.41
CA VAL A 66 1.42 -6.93 -2.29
C VAL A 66 1.53 -5.43 -1.95
N ARG A 67 2.72 -4.85 -2.06
CA ARG A 67 2.97 -3.43 -1.71
C ARG A 67 2.13 -2.45 -2.55
N PRO A 68 2.19 -2.46 -3.91
CA PRO A 68 1.35 -1.58 -4.71
C PRO A 68 -0.14 -1.88 -4.53
N THR A 69 -0.53 -3.14 -4.28
CA THR A 69 -1.94 -3.51 -4.06
C THR A 69 -2.53 -2.86 -2.80
N ILE A 70 -1.81 -2.88 -1.67
CA ILE A 70 -2.27 -2.24 -0.44
C ILE A 70 -2.40 -0.73 -0.64
N ARG A 71 -1.43 -0.10 -1.30
CA ARG A 71 -1.46 1.34 -1.60
C ARG A 71 -2.66 1.71 -2.47
N LEU A 72 -2.90 0.94 -3.54
CA LEU A 72 -4.02 1.15 -4.45
C LEU A 72 -5.37 0.98 -3.73
N LEU A 73 -5.53 -0.07 -2.92
CA LEU A 73 -6.76 -0.31 -2.16
C LEU A 73 -7.06 0.83 -1.17
N LEU A 74 -6.03 1.37 -0.51
CA LEU A 74 -6.18 2.50 0.38
C LEU A 74 -6.63 3.77 -0.37
N GLU A 75 -6.01 4.05 -1.52
CA GLU A 75 -6.37 5.20 -2.37
C GLU A 75 -7.78 5.08 -2.93
N LEU A 76 -8.20 3.89 -3.39
CA LEU A 76 -9.56 3.63 -3.84
C LEU A 76 -10.60 3.80 -2.72
N ARG A 77 -10.27 3.39 -1.50
CA ARG A 77 -11.18 3.54 -0.35
C ARG A 77 -11.32 5.00 0.06
N LEU A 78 -10.22 5.76 0.07
CA LEU A 78 -10.24 7.20 0.34
C LEU A 78 -10.99 7.98 -0.75
N ALA A 79 -10.85 7.60 -2.01
CA ALA A 79 -11.57 8.23 -3.12
C ALA A 79 -13.10 8.03 -3.06
N ARG A 80 -13.59 7.03 -2.32
CA ARG A 80 -15.01 6.73 -2.14
C ARG A 80 -15.63 7.38 -0.88
N LEU A 81 -14.84 7.99 -0.01
CA LEU A 81 -15.35 8.68 1.17
C LEU A 81 -15.80 10.10 0.78
N PRO A 82 -16.99 10.56 1.24
CA PRO A 82 -17.41 11.94 1.04
C PRO A 82 -16.42 12.88 1.73
N VAL A 83 -16.01 13.93 1.02
CA VAL A 83 -15.04 14.92 1.53
C VAL A 83 -15.65 15.60 2.77
N PRO A 84 -15.02 15.50 3.96
CA PRO A 84 -15.51 16.17 5.17
C PRO A 84 -15.69 17.68 4.92
N ARG A 85 -16.75 18.28 5.47
CA ARG A 85 -17.09 19.70 5.25
C ARG A 85 -15.95 20.67 5.59
N GLU A 86 -15.07 20.27 6.51
CA GLU A 86 -13.85 20.98 6.90
C GLU A 86 -12.76 21.06 5.79
N PHE A 87 -12.82 20.17 4.78
CA PHE A 87 -11.93 20.18 3.61
C PHE A 87 -12.59 20.76 2.35
N ARG A 88 -13.83 21.27 2.46
CA ARG A 88 -14.42 22.06 1.39
C ARG A 88 -13.66 23.40 1.30
N PRO A 89 -13.26 23.86 0.10
CA PRO A 89 -12.67 25.18 -0.05
C PRO A 89 -13.61 26.24 0.55
N TYR A 90 -13.08 27.18 1.33
CA TYR A 90 -13.86 28.29 1.90
C TYR A 90 -14.55 29.05 0.74
N GLY A 91 -15.88 28.93 0.63
CA GLY A 91 -16.66 29.45 -0.50
C GLY A 91 -17.40 28.40 -1.35
N ALA A 92 -17.24 27.10 -1.08
CA ALA A 92 -18.15 26.07 -1.62
C ALA A 92 -19.42 26.04 -0.79
N GLU A 93 -20.31 27.01 -1.03
CA GLU A 93 -21.60 27.11 -0.35
C GLU A 93 -22.39 25.80 -0.47
N ASP A 94 -23.12 25.46 0.58
CA ASP A 94 -24.20 24.50 0.49
C ASP A 94 -25.24 25.14 -0.44
N GLU A 95 -25.18 24.88 -1.75
CA GLU A 95 -26.34 25.11 -2.62
C GLU A 95 -27.48 24.29 -2.03
N THR A 96 -28.28 24.97 -1.22
CA THR A 96 -29.48 24.44 -0.62
C THR A 96 -30.42 24.20 -1.80
N PRO A 97 -30.85 22.94 -2.07
CA PRO A 97 -31.88 22.74 -3.06
C PRO A 97 -33.19 23.27 -2.47
N GLY A 98 -33.52 24.51 -2.81
CA GLY A 98 -34.83 25.11 -2.55
C GLY A 98 -34.90 26.04 -1.34
N GLN A 99 -34.87 27.34 -1.61
CA GLN A 99 -36.02 28.22 -1.40
C GLN A 99 -36.00 29.34 -2.43
#